data_AF-A0A7J4V993-F1
#
_entry.id   AF-A0A7J4V993-F1
#
_cell.length_a   1.000
_cell.length_b   1.000
_cell.length_c   1.000
_cell.angle_alpha   90.00
_cell.angle_beta   90.00
_cell.angle_gamma   90.00
#
_symmetry.space_group_name_H-M   'P 1'
#
loop_
_entity.id
_entity.type
_entity.pdbx_description
1 polymer ?
#
loop_
_entity_poly.entity_id
_entity_poly.type
_entity_poly.pdbx_seq_one_letter_code
_entity_poly.pdbx_strand_id
1 'polypeptide(L)'
;IAATERILLDVWELKIETADGETYRKKFINTSGVGFDAYVGYLKQKKKFLSGLSVYVISLVQALVHYKPVGYSVSVNGEIRQSGSTMFITTGNGAYSGGGFKLTPRADSNDSLADICIVEHMPFGKILVNLPKAITGKHLGINEVTYFKSNNYTISLTEPAYIHLDGEVSDKLVTGLSLFLSPHKLKVIL
;
A
#
# COMPACT_ATOMS: atom_id res chain seq x y z
N ILE A 1 17.23 2.59 -34.45
CA ILE A 1 16.83 1.52 -33.52
C ILE A 1 17.01 2.11 -32.13
N ALA A 2 15.92 2.44 -31.44
CA ALA A 2 16.01 3.00 -30.08
C ALA A 2 16.68 1.98 -29.16
N ALA A 3 17.66 2.41 -28.39
CA ALA A 3 18.34 1.54 -27.43
C ALA A 3 17.32 1.08 -26.39
N THR A 4 17.07 -0.22 -26.34
CA THR A 4 16.21 -0.85 -25.33
C THR A 4 16.85 -0.66 -23.96
N GLU A 5 16.25 0.18 -23.12
CA GLU A 5 16.75 0.41 -21.77
C GLU A 5 16.38 -0.80 -20.90
N ARG A 6 17.39 -1.37 -20.24
CA ARG A 6 17.23 -2.49 -19.33
C ARG A 6 17.38 -1.98 -17.91
N ILE A 7 16.34 -2.10 -17.12
CA ILE A 7 16.35 -1.71 -15.72
C ILE A 7 16.25 -2.93 -14.82
N LEU A 8 16.83 -2.83 -13.62
CA LEU A 8 16.67 -3.80 -12.55
C LEU A 8 15.66 -3.25 -11.55
N LEU A 9 14.70 -4.08 -11.17
CA LEU A 9 13.70 -3.77 -10.17
C LEU A 9 13.95 -4.64 -8.94
N ASP A 10 13.95 -4.01 -7.77
CA ASP A 10 13.82 -4.71 -6.51
C ASP A 10 12.51 -5.49 -6.49
N VAL A 11 12.57 -6.70 -5.94
CA VAL A 11 11.40 -7.54 -5.73
C VAL A 11 11.20 -7.65 -4.23
N TRP A 12 10.01 -7.35 -3.76
CA TRP A 12 9.69 -7.42 -2.35
C TRP A 12 8.92 -8.70 -2.06
N GLU A 13 9.18 -9.29 -0.90
CA GLU A 13 8.44 -10.44 -0.38
C GLU A 13 7.78 -10.07 0.94
N LEU A 14 6.49 -10.39 1.06
CA LEU A 14 5.74 -10.29 2.31
C LEU A 14 5.49 -11.66 2.88
N LYS A 15 5.86 -11.87 4.14
CA LYS A 15 5.23 -12.87 5.00
C LYS A 15 3.92 -12.28 5.50
N ILE A 16 2.82 -12.98 5.28
CA ILE A 16 1.47 -12.52 5.57
C ILE A 16 0.84 -13.47 6.57
N GLU A 17 0.28 -12.91 7.64
CA GLU A 17 -0.46 -13.62 8.69
C GLU A 17 -1.94 -13.26 8.53
N THR A 18 -2.77 -14.28 8.29
CA THR A 18 -4.21 -14.11 8.05
C THR A 18 -5.01 -14.21 9.34
N ALA A 19 -6.22 -13.65 9.30
CA ALA A 19 -7.13 -13.67 10.45
C ALA A 19 -7.60 -15.09 10.85
N ASP A 20 -7.55 -16.05 9.94
CA ASP A 20 -7.85 -17.47 10.20
C ASP A 20 -6.62 -18.27 10.70
N GLY A 21 -5.48 -17.60 10.92
CA GLY A 21 -4.27 -18.18 11.52
C GLY A 21 -3.31 -18.81 10.52
N GLU A 22 -3.57 -18.72 9.22
CA GLU A 22 -2.61 -19.16 8.20
C GLU A 22 -1.45 -18.17 8.04
N THR A 23 -0.34 -18.68 7.54
CA THR A 23 0.83 -17.88 7.19
C THR A 23 1.36 -18.30 5.84
N TYR A 24 1.57 -17.34 4.95
CA TYR A 24 2.16 -17.59 3.63
C TYR A 24 3.07 -16.44 3.20
N ARG A 25 3.81 -16.66 2.10
CA ARG A 25 4.68 -15.65 1.50
C ARG A 25 4.20 -15.34 0.09
N LYS A 26 4.16 -14.06 -0.27
CA LYS A 26 3.85 -13.60 -1.63
C LYS A 26 4.76 -12.43 -2.00
N LYS A 27 5.13 -12.35 -3.28
CA LYS A 27 5.99 -11.30 -3.83
C LYS A 27 5.18 -10.21 -4.49
N PHE A 28 5.72 -9.00 -4.53
CA PHE A 28 5.20 -7.87 -5.29
C PHE A 28 6.35 -7.04 -5.86
N ILE A 29 6.07 -6.30 -6.94
CA ILE A 29 7.08 -5.49 -7.66
C ILE A 29 6.75 -4.01 -7.73
N ASN A 30 5.50 -3.61 -7.53
CA ASN A 30 5.08 -2.21 -7.59
C ASN A 30 4.65 -1.71 -6.21
N THR A 31 3.52 -2.21 -5.68
CA THR A 31 3.00 -1.75 -4.39
C THR A 31 2.26 -2.85 -3.65
N SER A 32 2.36 -2.89 -2.34
CA SER A 32 1.41 -3.58 -1.46
C SER A 32 0.70 -2.57 -0.57
N GLY A 33 -0.52 -2.86 -0.16
CA GLY A 33 -1.24 -2.01 0.78
C GLY A 33 -2.19 -2.80 1.66
N VAL A 34 -2.32 -2.35 2.90
CA VAL A 34 -3.20 -2.94 3.90
C VAL A 34 -4.13 -1.89 4.49
N GLY A 35 -5.40 -2.25 4.61
CA GLY A 35 -6.45 -1.39 5.14
C GLY A 35 -7.35 -0.79 4.05
N PHE A 36 -7.59 0.51 4.16
CA PHE A 36 -8.56 1.24 3.35
C PHE A 36 -8.31 1.15 1.84
N ASP A 37 -7.06 1.28 1.39
CA ASP A 37 -6.72 1.23 -0.05
C ASP A 37 -6.99 -0.16 -0.66
N ALA A 38 -6.67 -1.24 0.07
CA ALA A 38 -7.01 -2.61 -0.29
C ALA A 38 -8.53 -2.82 -0.33
N TYR A 39 -9.27 -2.25 0.64
CA TYR A 39 -10.73 -2.32 0.67
C TYR A 39 -11.37 -1.60 -0.53
N VAL A 40 -10.81 -0.45 -0.95
CA VAL A 40 -11.23 0.21 -2.21
C VAL A 40 -11.01 -0.71 -3.40
N GLY A 41 -9.86 -1.39 -3.47
CA GLY A 41 -9.57 -2.42 -4.48
C GLY A 41 -10.63 -3.53 -4.48
N TYR A 42 -11.02 -4.02 -3.30
CA TYR A 42 -12.03 -5.07 -3.15
C TYR A 42 -13.39 -4.62 -3.71
N LEU A 43 -13.84 -3.42 -3.34
CA LEU A 43 -15.09 -2.85 -3.85
C LEU A 43 -15.04 -2.56 -5.35
N LYS A 44 -13.86 -2.27 -5.90
CA LYS A 44 -13.64 -2.08 -7.34
C LYS A 44 -13.73 -3.40 -8.09
N GLN A 45 -13.18 -4.49 -7.58
CA GLN A 45 -13.25 -5.81 -8.24
C GLN A 45 -14.70 -6.30 -8.43
N LYS A 46 -15.62 -5.90 -7.56
CA LYS A 46 -17.06 -6.18 -7.72
C LYS A 46 -17.70 -5.41 -8.88
N LYS A 47 -17.07 -4.36 -9.40
CA LYS A 47 -17.57 -3.51 -10.49
C LYS A 47 -16.87 -3.83 -11.81
N LYS A 48 -17.11 -5.04 -12.34
CA LYS A 48 -16.42 -5.60 -13.52
C LYS A 48 -16.58 -4.79 -14.83
N PHE A 49 -17.59 -3.93 -14.92
CA PHE A 49 -17.95 -3.22 -16.17
C PHE A 49 -17.43 -1.78 -16.26
N LEU A 50 -16.70 -1.29 -15.26
CA LEU A 50 -16.19 0.07 -15.26
C LEU A 50 -14.67 0.06 -15.07
N SER A 51 -13.96 0.90 -15.82
CA SER A 51 -12.49 1.07 -15.74
C SER A 51 -12.10 2.55 -15.59
N GLY A 52 -10.85 2.79 -15.18
CA GLY A 52 -10.29 4.12 -15.04
C GLY A 52 -10.47 4.78 -13.67
N LEU A 53 -10.01 6.03 -13.56
CA LEU A 53 -9.93 6.80 -12.30
C LEU A 53 -11.31 7.04 -11.66
N SER A 54 -12.36 7.24 -12.45
CA SER A 54 -13.72 7.50 -11.95
C SER A 54 -14.26 6.36 -11.08
N VAL A 55 -13.97 5.12 -11.46
CA VAL A 55 -14.39 3.91 -10.73
C VAL A 55 -13.67 3.79 -9.40
N TYR A 56 -12.40 4.18 -9.38
CA TYR A 56 -11.63 4.26 -8.16
C TYR A 56 -12.18 5.33 -7.24
N VAL A 57 -12.48 6.52 -7.74
CA VAL A 57 -13.08 7.59 -6.92
C VAL A 57 -14.45 7.17 -6.38
N ILE A 58 -15.32 6.55 -7.18
CA ILE A 58 -16.63 6.04 -6.70
C ILE A 58 -16.44 4.97 -5.62
N SER A 59 -15.54 4.00 -5.84
CA SER A 59 -15.28 2.93 -4.87
C SER A 59 -14.62 3.46 -3.60
N LEU A 60 -13.80 4.51 -3.72
CA LEU A 60 -13.20 5.25 -2.61
C LEU A 60 -14.27 5.93 -1.77
N VAL A 61 -15.20 6.68 -2.39
CA VAL A 61 -16.30 7.32 -1.65
C VAL A 61 -17.18 6.28 -0.95
N GLN A 62 -17.50 5.17 -1.62
CA GLN A 62 -18.26 4.06 -1.01
C GLN A 62 -17.52 3.44 0.18
N ALA A 63 -16.22 3.18 0.01
CA ALA A 63 -15.39 2.63 1.08
C ALA A 63 -15.35 3.60 2.27
N LEU A 64 -15.19 4.91 2.02
CA LEU A 64 -15.06 5.92 3.07
C LEU A 64 -16.28 5.99 3.99
N VAL A 65 -17.48 5.68 3.50
CA VAL A 65 -18.70 5.67 4.30
C VAL A 65 -18.75 4.47 5.28
N HIS A 66 -18.08 3.36 4.94
CA HIS A 66 -18.21 2.10 5.67
C HIS A 66 -16.94 1.67 6.41
N TYR A 67 -15.79 2.23 6.03
CA TYR A 67 -14.50 1.79 6.54
C TYR A 67 -14.25 2.32 7.94
N LYS A 68 -13.84 1.40 8.83
CA LYS A 68 -13.38 1.73 10.17
C LYS A 68 -11.86 1.70 10.19
N PRO A 69 -11.21 2.72 10.78
CA PRO A 69 -9.77 2.69 11.02
C PRO A 69 -9.36 1.45 11.80
N VAL A 70 -8.15 0.96 11.51
CA VAL A 70 -7.58 -0.24 12.12
C VAL A 70 -6.43 0.18 13.04
N GLY A 71 -6.36 -0.37 14.24
CA GLY A 71 -5.21 -0.16 15.10
C GLY A 71 -3.99 -0.88 14.56
N TYR A 72 -2.82 -0.23 14.62
CA TYR A 72 -1.60 -0.75 14.03
C TYR A 72 -0.36 -0.45 14.89
N SER A 73 0.65 -1.28 14.71
CA SER A 73 2.04 -0.96 15.06
C SER A 73 2.95 -1.35 13.90
N VAL A 74 3.92 -0.49 13.60
CA VAL A 74 4.99 -0.76 12.64
C VAL A 74 6.31 -0.74 13.39
N SER A 75 7.03 -1.86 13.29
CA SER A 75 8.37 -2.01 13.83
C SER A 75 9.38 -2.08 12.69
N VAL A 76 10.54 -1.45 12.89
CA VAL A 76 11.68 -1.50 11.96
C VAL A 76 12.88 -1.95 12.78
N ASN A 77 13.62 -2.96 12.31
CA ASN A 77 14.75 -3.55 13.05
C ASN A 77 14.39 -3.98 14.49
N GLY A 78 13.14 -4.39 14.73
CA GLY A 78 12.66 -4.83 16.05
C GLY A 78 12.19 -3.72 16.99
N GLU A 79 12.35 -2.45 16.62
CA GLU A 79 11.88 -1.30 17.42
C GLU A 79 10.59 -0.71 16.86
N ILE A 80 9.64 -0.36 17.75
CA ILE A 80 8.39 0.28 17.34
C ILE A 80 8.71 1.66 16.78
N ARG A 81 8.46 1.84 15.49
CA ARG A 81 8.72 3.08 14.75
C ARG A 81 7.52 4.01 14.74
N GLN A 82 6.32 3.45 14.68
CA GLN A 82 5.04 4.15 14.66
C GLN A 82 3.93 3.21 15.14
N SER A 83 2.93 3.72 15.86
CA SER A 83 1.71 3.00 16.21
C SER A 83 0.54 3.96 16.32
N GLY A 84 -0.68 3.44 16.27
CA GLY A 84 -1.88 4.25 16.40
C GLY A 84 -3.06 3.64 15.68
N SER A 85 -3.89 4.49 15.06
CA SER A 85 -5.01 4.08 14.23
C SER A 85 -4.81 4.58 12.79
N THR A 86 -4.91 3.67 11.83
CA THR A 86 -4.63 3.95 10.42
C THR A 86 -5.86 3.78 9.54
N MET A 87 -5.95 4.63 8.52
CA MET A 87 -6.78 4.34 7.36
C MET A 87 -6.14 3.24 6.54
N PHE A 88 -4.86 3.38 6.18
CA PHE A 88 -4.11 2.36 5.44
C PHE A 88 -2.60 2.56 5.57
N ILE A 89 -1.87 1.49 5.26
CA ILE A 89 -0.41 1.48 5.14
C ILE A 89 -0.07 0.95 3.75
N THR A 90 0.63 1.74 2.95
CA THR A 90 1.10 1.36 1.62
C THR A 90 2.62 1.23 1.63
N THR A 91 3.12 0.16 1.03
CA THR A 91 4.54 -0.06 0.73
C THR A 91 4.72 0.00 -0.77
N GLY A 92 5.65 0.81 -1.25
CA GLY A 92 5.86 1.05 -2.67
C GLY A 92 7.32 0.85 -3.08
N ASN A 93 7.47 0.11 -4.17
CA ASN A 93 8.64 0.07 -5.03
C ASN A 93 8.47 1.03 -6.22
N GLY A 94 7.23 1.22 -6.67
CA GLY A 94 6.85 2.24 -7.63
C GLY A 94 6.00 3.34 -7.00
N ALA A 95 5.83 4.44 -7.74
CA ALA A 95 5.20 5.64 -7.19
C ALA A 95 3.66 5.60 -7.14
N TYR A 96 3.03 4.77 -7.99
CA TYR A 96 1.60 4.83 -8.24
C TYR A 96 0.88 3.57 -7.77
N SER A 97 -0.28 3.77 -7.14
CA SER A 97 -1.21 2.71 -6.75
C SER A 97 -2.67 3.15 -6.97
N GLY A 98 -3.60 2.20 -6.87
CA GLY A 98 -5.04 2.48 -6.76
C GLY A 98 -5.66 3.31 -7.89
N GLY A 99 -5.20 3.17 -9.13
CA GLY A 99 -5.80 3.86 -10.29
C GLY A 99 -5.27 5.26 -10.58
N GLY A 100 -4.07 5.60 -10.10
CA GLY A 100 -3.36 6.85 -10.45
C GLY A 100 -2.95 7.70 -9.25
N PHE A 101 -3.16 7.21 -8.02
CA PHE A 101 -2.70 7.90 -6.82
C PHE A 101 -1.21 7.68 -6.62
N LYS A 102 -0.48 8.76 -6.40
CA LYS A 102 0.95 8.73 -6.08
C LYS A 102 1.15 8.49 -4.59
N LEU A 103 0.76 7.33 -4.07
CA LEU A 103 0.83 7.05 -2.62
C LEU A 103 2.27 7.02 -2.10
N THR A 104 3.21 6.61 -2.96
CA THR A 104 4.65 6.49 -2.66
C THR A 104 5.49 7.33 -3.63
N PRO A 105 5.30 8.67 -3.67
CA PRO A 105 5.79 9.52 -4.76
C PRO A 105 7.32 9.63 -4.85
N ARG A 106 8.05 9.13 -3.84
CA ARG A 106 9.52 9.12 -3.77
C ARG A 106 10.11 7.71 -3.94
N ALA A 107 9.29 6.73 -4.29
CA ALA A 107 9.72 5.36 -4.53
C ALA A 107 10.72 5.30 -5.69
N ASP A 108 11.84 4.63 -5.42
CA ASP A 108 12.84 4.25 -6.40
C ASP A 108 12.86 2.73 -6.43
N SER A 109 12.59 2.15 -7.60
CA SER A 109 12.42 0.72 -7.72
C SER A 109 13.73 -0.07 -7.66
N ASN A 110 14.88 0.59 -7.46
CA ASN A 110 16.19 -0.06 -7.51
C ASN A 110 17.14 0.39 -6.38
N ASP A 111 16.67 1.13 -5.37
CA ASP A 111 17.50 1.64 -4.26
C ASP A 111 17.60 0.66 -3.06
N SER A 112 16.99 -0.53 -3.18
CA SER A 112 16.93 -1.56 -2.14
C SER A 112 16.27 -1.11 -0.83
N LEU A 113 15.44 -0.07 -0.90
CA LEU A 113 14.59 0.41 0.17
C LEU A 113 13.13 0.42 -0.31
N ALA A 114 12.22 -0.01 0.54
CA ALA A 114 10.80 0.17 0.29
C ALA A 114 10.37 1.52 0.85
N ASP A 115 9.53 2.23 0.12
CA ASP A 115 8.89 3.45 0.60
C ASP A 115 7.59 3.09 1.32
N ILE A 116 7.48 3.46 2.60
CA ILE A 116 6.33 3.18 3.45
C ILE A 116 5.57 4.48 3.69
N CYS A 117 4.30 4.51 3.29
CA CYS A 117 3.36 5.60 3.52
C CYS A 117 2.25 5.12 4.44
N ILE A 118 2.19 5.69 5.64
CA ILE A 118 1.11 5.44 6.61
C ILE A 118 0.19 6.64 6.60
N VAL A 119 -1.10 6.38 6.39
CA VAL A 119 -2.13 7.42 6.44
C VAL A 119 -3.00 7.15 7.65
N GLU A 120 -2.78 7.92 8.70
CA GLU A 120 -3.51 7.79 9.96
C GLU A 120 -4.98 8.17 9.81
N HIS A 121 -5.78 7.84 10.84
CA HIS A 121 -7.19 8.15 10.85
C HIS A 121 -7.45 9.62 10.52
N MET A 122 -8.28 9.85 9.50
CA MET A 122 -8.76 11.18 9.14
C MET A 122 -10.29 11.19 9.03
N PRO A 123 -10.94 12.29 9.44
CA PRO A 123 -12.36 12.49 9.16
C PRO A 123 -12.63 12.49 7.65
N PHE A 124 -13.81 11.99 7.27
CA PHE A 124 -14.27 11.89 5.89
C PHE A 124 -14.00 13.15 5.04
N GLY A 125 -14.43 14.32 5.55
CA GLY A 125 -14.28 15.59 4.82
C GLY A 125 -12.81 15.97 4.60
N LYS A 126 -11.93 15.65 5.54
CA LYS A 126 -10.50 15.91 5.41
C LYS A 126 -9.86 15.03 4.33
N ILE A 127 -10.30 13.79 4.18
CA ILE A 127 -9.83 12.91 3.10
C ILE A 127 -10.26 13.47 1.75
N LEU A 128 -11.53 13.87 1.60
CA LEU A 128 -12.02 14.44 0.33
C LEU A 128 -11.25 15.68 -0.10
N VAL A 129 -11.00 16.62 0.82
CA VAL A 129 -10.25 17.86 0.54
C VAL A 129 -8.80 17.55 0.13
N ASN A 130 -8.20 16.49 0.67
CA ASN A 130 -6.82 16.12 0.39
C ASN A 130 -6.65 15.11 -0.75
N LEU A 131 -7.72 14.60 -1.35
CA LEU A 131 -7.67 13.62 -2.42
C LEU A 131 -6.83 14.09 -3.64
N PRO A 132 -6.93 15.36 -4.11
CA PRO A 132 -6.08 15.84 -5.20
C PRO A 132 -4.58 15.86 -4.84
N LYS A 133 -4.25 16.02 -3.56
CA LYS A 133 -2.86 15.94 -3.09
C LYS A 133 -2.32 14.52 -3.22
N ALA A 134 -3.13 13.50 -2.96
CA ALA A 134 -2.72 12.10 -3.15
C ALA A 134 -2.50 11.75 -4.64
N ILE A 135 -3.29 12.32 -5.55
CA ILE A 135 -3.09 12.16 -7.00
C ILE A 135 -1.75 12.77 -7.45
N THR A 136 -1.40 13.93 -6.88
CA THR A 136 -0.19 14.68 -7.25
C THR A 136 1.05 14.31 -6.42
N GLY A 137 0.90 13.50 -5.37
CA GLY A 137 1.97 13.13 -4.42
C GLY A 137 2.26 14.20 -3.35
N LYS A 138 1.45 15.25 -3.27
CA LYS A 138 1.56 16.35 -2.29
C LYS A 138 0.95 16.01 -0.93
N HIS A 139 0.37 14.82 -0.76
CA HIS A 139 -0.22 14.37 0.50
C HIS A 139 0.83 14.16 1.59
N LEU A 140 2.12 14.02 1.23
CA LEU A 140 3.22 13.93 2.20
C LEU A 140 3.36 15.16 3.13
N GLY A 141 2.73 16.28 2.79
CA GLY A 141 2.70 17.48 3.65
C GLY A 141 1.50 17.54 4.61
N ILE A 142 0.71 16.48 4.73
CA ILE A 142 -0.44 16.39 5.64
C ILE A 142 0.04 15.77 6.96
N ASN A 143 -0.39 16.33 8.09
CA ASN A 143 0.07 15.89 9.42
C ASN A 143 -0.20 14.41 9.71
N GLU A 144 -1.32 13.87 9.22
CA GLU A 144 -1.70 12.46 9.37
C GLU A 144 -0.97 11.50 8.42
N VAL A 145 -0.02 12.00 7.62
CA VAL A 145 0.76 11.18 6.70
C VAL A 145 2.17 11.04 7.23
N THR A 146 2.53 9.81 7.59
CA THR A 146 3.90 9.44 7.93
C THR A 146 4.54 8.74 6.73
N TYR A 147 5.78 9.13 6.41
CA TYR A 147 6.52 8.59 5.28
C TYR A 147 7.97 8.30 5.65
N PHE A 148 8.44 7.09 5.39
CA PHE A 148 9.83 6.71 5.59
C PHE A 148 10.24 5.58 4.65
N LYS A 149 11.55 5.34 4.56
CA LYS A 149 12.13 4.24 3.80
C LYS A 149 12.69 3.18 4.74
N SER A 150 12.55 1.91 4.37
CA SER A 150 13.18 0.79 5.08
C SER A 150 13.32 -0.43 4.18
N ASN A 151 14.33 -1.27 4.42
CA ASN A 151 14.47 -2.58 3.74
C ASN A 151 13.77 -3.72 4.51
N ASN A 152 13.25 -3.44 5.70
CA ASN A 152 12.48 -4.38 6.50
C ASN A 152 11.45 -3.64 7.35
N TYR A 153 10.34 -4.32 7.64
CA TYR A 153 9.43 -3.92 8.71
C TYR A 153 8.61 -5.12 9.15
N THR A 154 7.98 -4.98 10.31
CA THR A 154 6.84 -5.79 10.74
C THR A 154 5.66 -4.89 11.03
N ILE A 155 4.48 -5.24 10.51
CA ILE A 155 3.21 -4.59 10.83
C ILE A 155 2.38 -5.59 11.63
N SER A 156 1.80 -5.13 12.74
CA SER A 156 0.78 -5.86 13.48
C SER A 156 -0.49 -5.03 13.55
N LEU A 157 -1.63 -5.65 13.31
CA LEU A 157 -2.95 -5.03 13.30
C LEU A 157 -3.79 -5.58 14.44
N THR A 158 -4.53 -4.70 15.12
CA THR A 158 -5.47 -5.10 16.18
C THR A 158 -6.75 -5.70 15.61
N GLU A 159 -7.18 -5.23 14.44
CA GLU A 159 -8.33 -5.76 13.71
C GLU A 159 -7.90 -6.31 12.34
N PRO A 160 -8.53 -7.39 11.86
CA PRO A 160 -8.31 -7.88 10.50
C PRO A 160 -8.58 -6.83 9.41
N ALA A 161 -7.68 -6.71 8.44
CA ALA A 161 -7.77 -5.76 7.34
C ALA A 161 -7.64 -6.42 5.96
N TYR A 162 -8.16 -5.78 4.92
CA TYR A 162 -7.89 -6.19 3.54
C TYR A 162 -6.43 -5.91 3.19
N ILE A 163 -5.84 -6.75 2.35
CA ILE A 163 -4.51 -6.52 1.75
C ILE A 163 -4.58 -6.63 0.23
N HIS A 164 -3.79 -5.83 -0.47
CA HIS A 164 -3.47 -6.03 -1.88
C HIS A 164 -1.97 -6.11 -2.13
N LEU A 165 -1.61 -6.86 -3.16
CA LEU A 165 -0.27 -6.92 -3.73
C LEU A 165 -0.38 -6.66 -5.23
N ASP A 166 0.28 -5.62 -5.72
CA ASP A 166 0.24 -5.13 -7.10
C ASP A 166 -1.20 -4.92 -7.63
N GLY A 167 -2.12 -4.53 -6.74
CA GLY A 167 -3.53 -4.30 -7.06
C GLY A 167 -4.41 -5.56 -7.04
N GLU A 168 -3.83 -6.75 -6.85
CA GLU A 168 -4.57 -7.97 -6.56
C GLU A 168 -4.92 -8.02 -5.07
N VAL A 169 -6.22 -7.98 -4.76
CA VAL A 169 -6.69 -8.04 -3.36
C VAL A 169 -6.84 -9.50 -2.93
N SER A 170 -6.38 -9.83 -1.73
CA SER A 170 -6.59 -11.15 -1.12
C SER A 170 -8.07 -11.37 -0.78
N ASP A 171 -8.50 -12.61 -0.86
CA ASP A 171 -9.78 -13.11 -0.37
C ASP A 171 -9.82 -13.22 1.17
N LYS A 172 -8.67 -13.24 1.82
CA LYS A 172 -8.52 -13.31 3.28
C LYS A 172 -8.15 -11.96 3.86
N LEU A 173 -8.66 -11.70 5.07
CA LEU A 173 -8.22 -10.57 5.88
C LEU A 173 -6.91 -10.94 6.60
N VAL A 174 -6.08 -9.94 6.85
CA VAL A 174 -4.75 -10.09 7.47
C VAL A 174 -4.67 -9.38 8.80
N THR A 175 -3.82 -9.90 9.68
CA THR A 175 -3.54 -9.35 11.01
C THR A 175 -2.07 -8.97 11.18
N GLY A 176 -1.17 -9.49 10.33
CA GLY A 176 0.25 -9.21 10.42
C GLY A 176 0.97 -9.31 9.09
N LEU A 177 2.01 -8.50 8.92
CA LEU A 177 2.86 -8.45 7.73
C LEU A 177 4.32 -8.33 8.12
N SER A 178 5.22 -8.97 7.38
CA SER A 178 6.66 -8.73 7.49
C SER A 178 7.28 -8.63 6.11
N LEU A 179 8.00 -7.54 5.86
CA LEU A 179 8.63 -7.22 4.58
C LEU A 179 10.08 -7.68 4.55
N PHE A 180 10.46 -8.29 3.42
CA PHE A 180 11.82 -8.69 3.11
C PHE A 180 12.18 -8.29 1.67
N LEU A 181 13.40 -7.85 1.46
CA LEU A 181 13.95 -7.71 0.11
C LEU A 181 14.29 -9.10 -0.45
N SER A 182 13.80 -9.40 -1.65
CA SER A 182 14.18 -10.62 -2.38
C SER A 182 15.67 -10.57 -2.73
N PRO A 183 16.42 -11.69 -2.64
CA PRO A 183 17.81 -11.75 -3.07
C PRO A 183 17.98 -11.57 -4.59
N HIS A 184 16.88 -11.65 -5.35
CA HIS A 184 16.86 -11.50 -6.79
C HIS A 184 16.14 -10.22 -7.20
N LYS A 185 16.77 -9.44 -8.08
CA LYS A 185 16.15 -8.34 -8.81
C LYS A 185 15.53 -8.84 -10.12
N LEU A 186 14.42 -8.23 -10.53
CA LEU A 186 13.77 -8.51 -11.80
C LEU A 186 14.37 -7.61 -12.89
N LYS A 187 14.77 -8.20 -14.02
CA LYS A 187 15.27 -7.45 -15.17
C LYS A 187 14.11 -7.17 -16.12
N VAL A 188 13.85 -5.89 -16.39
CA VAL A 188 12.75 -5.44 -17.26
C VAL A 188 13.30 -4.64 -18.43
N ILE A 189 12.60 -4.74 -19.55
CA ILE A 189 12.85 -3.98 -20.78
C ILE A 189 11.76 -2.91 -20.88
N LEU A 190 12.17 -1.65 -21.02
CA LEU A 190 11.29 -0.52 -21.32
C LEU A 190 11.23 -0.22 -22.82
#